data_AF-A0A2V8E107-F1
#
_entry.id   AF-A0A2V8E107-F1
#
_cell.length_a   1.000
_cell.length_b   1.000
_cell.length_c   1.000
_cell.angle_alpha   90.00
_cell.angle_beta   90.00
_cell.angle_gamma   90.00
#
_symmetry.space_group_name_H-M   'P 1'
#
loop_
_entity.id
_entity.type
_entity.pdbx_description
1 polymer ?
#
loop_
_entity_poly.entity_id
_entity_poly.type
_entity_poly.pdbx_seq_one_letter_code
_entity_poly.pdbx_strand_id
1 'polypeptide(L)'
;MGTAYLADLVSQFGAVHLALASYNAGESRVLRWISERPGIDQDEFIEDIPFPETQNYVKRILGTAEDYRRLYGSAPAPTGEEATDAGPAGPRVASPARAKAKASAPSKKKSSVAKKRKKSRVG
;
A
#
# COMPACT_ATOMS: atom_id res chain seq x y z
N MET A 1 -13.10 5.13 16.34
CA MET A 1 -11.77 4.55 16.65
C MET A 1 -11.01 4.19 15.38
N GLY A 2 -11.53 3.37 14.45
CA GLY A 2 -10.80 3.00 13.23
C GLY A 2 -10.50 4.14 12.23
N THR A 3 -11.40 5.13 12.10
CA THR A 3 -11.22 6.26 11.17
C THR A 3 -10.16 7.27 11.61
N ALA A 4 -10.04 7.51 12.92
CA ALA A 4 -9.04 8.40 13.48
C ALA A 4 -7.62 7.84 13.28
N TYR A 5 -7.42 6.55 13.56
CA TYR A 5 -6.12 5.90 13.34
C TYR A 5 -5.70 5.93 11.87
N LEU A 6 -6.62 5.69 10.93
CA LEU A 6 -6.30 5.82 9.51
C LEU A 6 -5.96 7.27 9.12
N ALA A 7 -6.65 8.26 9.68
CA ALA A 7 -6.33 9.67 9.44
C ALA A 7 -4.93 10.03 9.95
N ASP A 8 -4.54 9.53 11.12
CA ASP A 8 -3.20 9.71 11.68
C ASP A 8 -2.13 9.10 10.76
N LEU A 9 -2.38 7.89 10.22
CA LEU A 9 -1.49 7.23 9.26
C LEU A 9 -1.36 8.03 7.96
N VAL A 10 -2.46 8.56 7.43
CA VAL A 10 -2.41 9.41 6.23
C VAL A 10 -1.58 10.67 6.49
N SER A 11 -1.75 11.29 7.67
CA SER A 11 -0.94 12.45 8.06
C SER A 11 0.54 12.10 8.25
N GLN A 12 0.85 10.91 8.77
CA GLN A 12 2.22 10.46 9.02
C GLN A 12 2.97 10.13 7.73
N PHE A 13 2.32 9.40 6.82
CA PHE A 13 2.96 8.94 5.59
C PHE A 13 2.82 9.92 4.43
N GLY A 14 1.85 10.84 4.47
CA GLY A 14 1.53 11.74 3.36
C GLY A 14 0.98 11.04 2.12
N ALA A 15 0.79 9.72 2.17
CA ALA A 15 0.43 8.88 1.05
C ALA A 15 -0.60 7.82 1.48
N VAL A 16 -1.74 7.80 0.79
CA VAL A 16 -2.88 6.95 1.14
C VAL A 16 -2.55 5.47 0.99
N HIS A 17 -1.80 5.07 -0.04
CA HIS A 17 -1.41 3.68 -0.25
C HIS A 17 -0.54 3.13 0.90
N LEU A 18 0.39 3.95 1.43
CA LEU A 18 1.20 3.60 2.59
C LEU A 18 0.35 3.49 3.86
N ALA A 19 -0.57 4.45 4.08
CA ALA A 19 -1.47 4.42 5.22
C ALA A 19 -2.37 3.16 5.22
N LEU A 20 -2.94 2.79 4.06
CA LEU A 20 -3.75 1.57 3.92
C LEU A 20 -2.92 0.31 4.17
N ALA A 21 -1.71 0.25 3.60
CA ALA A 21 -0.79 -0.86 3.85
C ALA A 21 -0.40 -0.95 5.33
N SER A 22 -0.16 0.18 6.02
CA SER A 22 0.18 0.23 7.45
C SER A 22 -0.99 -0.14 8.32
N TYR A 23 -2.21 0.25 7.95
CA TYR A 23 -3.43 -0.13 8.65
C TYR A 23 -3.65 -1.65 8.63
N ASN A 24 -3.34 -2.32 7.52
CA ASN A 24 -3.52 -3.77 7.36
C ASN A 24 -2.31 -4.61 7.82
N ALA A 25 -1.09 -4.22 7.45
CA ALA A 25 0.13 -4.98 7.72
C ALA A 25 0.99 -4.43 8.87
N GLY A 26 0.63 -3.28 9.44
CA GLY A 26 1.36 -2.60 10.50
C GLY A 26 2.46 -1.66 9.99
N GLU A 27 2.60 -0.51 10.64
CA GLU A 27 3.57 0.55 10.33
C GLU A 27 5.01 0.04 10.20
N SER A 28 5.49 -0.77 11.15
CA SER A 28 6.87 -1.24 11.16
C SER A 28 7.26 -2.05 9.92
N ARG A 29 6.31 -2.77 9.31
CA ARG A 29 6.56 -3.53 8.08
C ARG A 29 6.65 -2.60 6.88
N VAL A 30 5.71 -1.66 6.76
CA VAL A 30 5.68 -0.68 5.68
C VAL A 30 6.92 0.21 5.70
N LEU A 31 7.33 0.71 6.88
CA LEU A 31 8.57 1.46 7.06
C LEU A 31 9.79 0.67 6.58
N ARG A 32 9.83 -0.64 6.85
CA ARG A 32 10.90 -1.50 6.33
C ARG A 32 10.86 -1.58 4.81
N TRP A 33 9.70 -1.82 4.20
CA TRP A 33 9.58 -1.94 2.74
C TRP A 33 10.00 -0.67 2.00
N ILE A 34 9.54 0.51 2.45
CA ILE A 34 9.93 1.79 1.84
C ILE A 34 11.41 2.10 2.06
N SER A 35 12.01 1.64 3.16
CA SER A 35 13.44 1.82 3.42
C SER A 35 14.31 0.94 2.52
N GLU A 36 13.80 -0.23 2.11
CA GLU A 36 14.48 -1.15 1.20
C GLU A 36 14.46 -0.63 -0.25
N ARG A 37 13.49 0.22 -0.61
CA ARG A 37 13.36 0.85 -1.93
C ARG A 37 12.95 2.33 -1.84
N PRO A 38 13.88 3.23 -1.51
CA PRO A 38 13.60 4.65 -1.41
C PRO A 38 13.16 5.22 -2.76
N GLY A 39 12.06 5.98 -2.78
CA GLY A 39 11.55 6.63 -4.00
C GLY A 39 10.83 5.69 -4.96
N ILE A 40 10.43 4.49 -4.52
CA ILE A 40 9.58 3.59 -5.30
C ILE A 40 8.25 4.28 -5.69
N ASP A 41 7.83 4.08 -6.93
CA ASP A 41 6.54 4.58 -7.41
C ASP A 41 5.38 3.87 -6.68
N GLN A 42 4.24 4.56 -6.56
CA GLN A 42 3.07 4.02 -5.85
C GLN A 42 2.64 2.65 -6.39
N ASP A 43 2.51 2.52 -7.70
CA ASP A 43 1.99 1.29 -8.32
C ASP A 43 2.98 0.13 -8.13
N GLU A 44 4.28 0.39 -8.30
CA GLU A 44 5.33 -0.61 -8.06
C GLU A 44 5.36 -1.02 -6.58
N PHE A 45 5.24 -0.06 -5.65
CA PHE A 45 5.14 -0.37 -4.22
C PHE A 45 3.98 -1.32 -3.93
N ILE A 46 2.80 -1.06 -4.51
CA ILE A 46 1.61 -1.89 -4.30
C ILE A 46 1.83 -3.30 -4.85
N GLU A 47 2.38 -3.43 -6.06
CA GLU A 47 2.71 -4.73 -6.67
C GLU A 47 3.77 -5.51 -5.89
N ASP A 48 4.68 -4.84 -5.20
CA ASP A 48 5.75 -5.44 -4.40
C ASP A 48 5.35 -5.80 -2.96
N ILE A 49 4.12 -5.47 -2.52
CA ILE A 49 3.65 -5.82 -1.17
C ILE A 49 3.74 -7.35 -0.99
N PRO A 50 4.55 -7.87 -0.04
CA PRO A 50 4.82 -9.31 0.06
C PRO A 50 3.64 -10.17 0.54
N PHE A 51 2.59 -9.53 1.06
CA PHE A 51 1.40 -10.18 1.55
C PHE A 51 0.26 -9.98 0.54
N PRO A 52 -0.19 -11.03 -0.17
CA PRO A 52 -1.24 -10.91 -1.18
C PRO A 52 -2.55 -10.34 -0.62
N GLU A 53 -2.88 -10.66 0.63
CA GLU A 53 -4.05 -10.10 1.32
C GLU A 53 -3.95 -8.58 1.48
N THR A 54 -2.80 -8.08 1.94
CA THR A 54 -2.53 -6.64 2.08
C THR A 54 -2.53 -5.95 0.72
N GLN A 55 -1.88 -6.55 -0.28
CA GLN A 55 -1.86 -6.03 -1.64
C GLN A 55 -3.29 -5.86 -2.18
N ASN A 56 -4.10 -6.91 -2.09
CA ASN A 56 -5.48 -6.90 -2.58
C ASN A 56 -6.35 -5.90 -1.80
N TYR A 57 -6.14 -5.76 -0.49
CA TYR A 57 -6.81 -4.76 0.33
C TYR A 57 -6.54 -3.33 -0.17
N VAL A 58 -5.27 -2.99 -0.39
CA VAL A 58 -4.87 -1.66 -0.88
C VAL A 58 -5.45 -1.41 -2.28
N LYS A 59 -5.28 -2.35 -3.21
CA LYS A 59 -5.82 -2.27 -4.58
C LYS A 59 -7.33 -2.07 -4.59
N ARG A 60 -8.07 -2.83 -3.78
CA ARG A 60 -9.54 -2.73 -3.69
C ARG A 60 -10.00 -1.35 -3.25
N ILE A 61 -9.38 -0.78 -2.22
CA ILE A 61 -9.79 0.53 -1.69
C ILE A 61 -9.41 1.66 -2.66
N LEU A 62 -8.20 1.63 -3.23
CA LEU A 62 -7.78 2.65 -4.19
C LEU A 62 -8.60 2.57 -5.48
N GLY A 63 -8.85 1.37 -6.00
CA GLY A 63 -9.74 1.17 -7.16
C GLY A 63 -11.15 1.72 -6.90
N THR A 64 -11.75 1.36 -5.75
CA THR A 64 -13.07 1.89 -5.35
C THR A 64 -13.06 3.41 -5.25
N ALA A 65 -12.00 4.02 -4.71
CA ALA A 65 -11.89 5.46 -4.56
C ALA A 65 -11.68 6.20 -5.89
N GLU A 66 -10.95 5.61 -6.84
CA GLU A 66 -10.82 6.15 -8.19
C GLU A 66 -12.10 6.01 -8.98
N ASP A 67 -12.77 4.87 -8.89
CA ASP A 67 -14.08 4.64 -9.51
C ASP A 67 -15.09 5.65 -8.96
N TYR A 68 -15.14 5.84 -7.63
CA TYR A 68 -15.99 6.89 -7.03
C TYR A 68 -15.65 8.29 -7.53
N ARG A 69 -14.36 8.65 -7.60
CA ARG A 69 -13.95 9.96 -8.13
C ARG A 69 -14.25 10.12 -9.62
N ARG A 70 -14.21 9.06 -10.42
CA ARG A 70 -14.55 9.10 -11.84
C ARG A 70 -16.06 9.19 -12.06
N LEU A 71 -16.84 8.39 -11.36
CA LEU A 71 -18.31 8.37 -11.48
C LEU A 71 -18.95 9.64 -10.89
N TYR A 72 -18.43 10.17 -9.78
CA TYR A 72 -19.06 11.26 -9.03
C TYR A 72 -18.25 12.56 -8.99
N GLY A 73 -16.96 12.55 -9.35
CA GLY A 73 -16.12 13.77 -9.41
C GLY A 73 -16.32 14.62 -10.67
N SER A 74 -17.15 14.17 -11.62
CA SER A 74 -17.51 14.93 -12.83
C SER A 74 -19.02 15.26 -12.93
N ALA A 75 -19.83 14.91 -11.92
CA ALA A 75 -21.26 15.22 -11.92
C ALA A 75 -21.52 16.42 -10.99
N PRO A 76 -22.29 17.44 -11.41
CA PRO A 76 -22.82 18.41 -10.46
C PRO A 76 -23.62 17.66 -9.40
N ALA A 77 -23.47 18.07 -8.14
CA ALA A 77 -24.06 17.41 -6.98
C ALA A 77 -25.52 17.02 -7.27
N PRO A 78 -25.93 15.75 -7.06
CA PRO A 78 -27.33 15.38 -7.22
C PRO A 78 -28.13 16.16 -6.18
N THR A 79 -28.84 17.19 -6.66
CA THR A 79 -29.95 17.81 -5.94
C THR A 79 -30.84 16.68 -5.46
N GLY A 80 -31.04 16.67 -4.14
CA GLY A 80 -31.69 15.57 -3.45
C GLY A 80 -33.02 15.22 -4.11
N GLU A 81 -33.18 13.94 -4.41
CA GLU A 81 -34.39 13.14 -4.20
C GLU A 81 -34.15 11.76 -4.83
N GLU A 82 -34.12 10.76 -3.95
CA GLU A 82 -34.34 9.33 -4.22
C GLU A 82 -33.29 8.51 -5.02
N ALA A 83 -32.53 7.71 -4.28
CA ALA A 83 -32.16 6.35 -4.69
C ALA A 83 -31.90 5.49 -3.46
N THR A 84 -32.97 4.86 -2.95
CA THR A 84 -32.87 3.68 -2.10
C THR A 84 -32.36 2.52 -2.96
N ASP A 85 -31.18 1.98 -2.66
CA ASP A 85 -30.85 0.54 -2.59
C ASP A 85 -29.31 0.38 -2.57
N ALA A 86 -28.82 -0.20 -1.48
CA ALA A 86 -27.49 -0.71 -1.21
C ALA A 86 -26.33 -0.30 -2.16
N GLY A 87 -25.71 0.86 -1.89
CA GLY A 87 -24.28 1.01 -2.20
C GLY A 87 -23.51 -0.11 -1.49
N PRO A 88 -22.44 -0.70 -2.10
CA PRO A 88 -21.79 -1.86 -1.53
C PRO A 88 -21.34 -1.47 -0.13
N ALA A 89 -21.90 -2.14 0.88
CA ALA A 89 -21.46 -2.01 2.25
C ALA A 89 -19.94 -2.22 2.21
N GLY A 90 -19.19 -1.12 2.28
CA GLY A 90 -17.74 -1.17 2.39
C GLY A 90 -17.43 -2.17 3.50
N PRO A 91 -16.43 -3.05 3.32
CA PRO A 91 -16.29 -4.22 4.16
C PRO A 91 -16.28 -3.80 5.63
N ARG A 92 -17.39 -4.08 6.33
CA ARG A 92 -17.49 -3.95 7.76
C ARG A 92 -16.75 -5.14 8.32
N VAL A 93 -15.52 -4.98 8.82
CA VAL A 93 -15.00 -5.83 9.91
C VAL A 93 -13.67 -5.31 10.49
N ALA A 94 -13.71 -5.16 11.82
CA ALA A 94 -12.68 -5.41 12.81
C ALA A 94 -11.27 -4.81 12.64
N SER A 95 -10.97 -3.78 13.44
CA SER A 95 -9.77 -3.85 14.31
C SER A 95 -10.11 -4.86 15.42
N PRO A 96 -9.27 -5.87 15.73
CA PRO A 96 -7.99 -5.62 16.43
C PRO A 96 -6.88 -6.66 16.15
N ALA A 97 -5.62 -6.25 16.13
CA ALA A 97 -4.53 -7.07 16.69
C ALA A 97 -3.23 -6.28 16.83
N ARG A 98 -2.98 -5.82 18.05
CA ARG A 98 -1.61 -5.79 18.58
C ARG A 98 -1.16 -7.25 18.68
N ALA A 99 -0.56 -7.78 17.63
CA ALA A 99 0.20 -9.03 17.73
C ALA A 99 1.54 -8.68 18.38
N LYS A 100 1.74 -9.15 19.61
CA LYS A 100 3.04 -9.07 20.30
C LYS A 100 4.13 -9.67 19.39
N ALA A 101 5.28 -9.00 19.41
CA ALA A 101 6.51 -9.38 18.74
C ALA A 101 6.84 -10.88 18.87
N LYS A 102 7.22 -11.50 17.76
CA LYS A 102 8.32 -12.47 17.74
C LYS A 102 9.23 -12.17 16.55
N ALA A 103 10.48 -11.88 16.88
CA ALA A 103 11.58 -11.65 15.97
C ALA A 103 11.80 -12.85 15.04
N SER A 104 12.06 -12.58 13.76
CA SER A 104 12.75 -13.49 12.85
C SER A 104 13.24 -12.68 11.63
N ALA A 105 14.48 -12.20 11.73
CA ALA A 105 15.39 -12.09 10.59
C ALA A 105 16.30 -13.35 10.64
N PRO A 106 17.12 -13.69 9.62
CA PRO A 106 17.44 -12.93 8.41
C PRO A 106 17.47 -13.79 7.12
N SER A 107 17.67 -13.16 5.95
CA SER A 107 18.40 -13.81 4.85
C SER A 107 19.08 -12.78 3.96
N LYS A 108 20.37 -12.59 4.22
CA LYS A 108 21.33 -12.02 3.27
C LYS A 108 21.46 -12.97 2.08
N LYS A 109 21.32 -12.50 0.84
CA LYS A 109 22.02 -13.10 -0.31
C LYS A 109 22.83 -12.03 -1.02
N LYS A 110 24.12 -12.33 -1.14
CA LYS A 110 25.19 -11.51 -1.68
C LYS A 110 24.96 -11.26 -3.17
N SER A 111 25.00 -10.01 -3.57
CA SER A 111 25.17 -9.59 -4.96
C SER A 111 26.60 -9.91 -5.39
N SER A 112 26.78 -10.85 -6.32
CA SER A 112 28.00 -10.93 -7.13
C SER A 112 27.60 -10.75 -8.58
N VAL A 113 27.58 -9.50 -9.03
CA VAL A 113 27.58 -9.15 -10.46
C VAL A 113 28.84 -8.34 -10.70
N ALA A 114 29.85 -8.98 -11.29
CA ALA A 114 30.95 -8.28 -11.93
C ALA A 114 31.02 -8.77 -13.38
N LYS A 115 30.48 -7.93 -14.27
CA LYS A 115 30.40 -8.13 -15.71
C LYS A 115 31.71 -7.66 -16.34
N LYS A 116 32.46 -8.62 -16.92
CA LYS A 116 33.12 -8.61 -18.24
C LYS A 116 33.88 -7.32 -18.65
N ARG A 117 35.17 -7.47 -19.04
CA ARG A 117 35.68 -6.99 -20.35
C ARG A 117 37.11 -7.44 -20.70
N LYS A 118 37.15 -8.19 -21.80
CA LYS A 118 38.21 -8.49 -22.77
C LYS A 118 39.14 -7.29 -23.09
N LYS A 119 40.44 -7.57 -23.31
CA LYS A 119 41.19 -7.42 -24.59
C LYS A 119 42.60 -6.80 -24.44
N SER A 120 43.61 -7.65 -24.69
CA SER A 120 44.80 -7.46 -25.55
C SER A 120 45.60 -6.13 -25.50
N ARG A 121 46.89 -6.20 -25.14
CA ARG A 121 48.05 -5.94 -26.04
C ARG A 121 49.39 -5.83 -25.28
N VAL A 122 50.43 -6.39 -25.92
CA VAL A 122 51.84 -5.92 -26.01
C VAL A 122 52.67 -5.96 -24.71
N GLY A 123 53.88 -6.53 -24.67
CA GLY A 123 54.76 -7.05 -25.72
C GLY A 123 55.92 -7.82 -25.08
#